data_AF-A0ABC8VAK4-F1
#
_entry.id   AF-A0ABC8VAK4-F1
#
_cell.length_a   1.000
_cell.length_b   1.000
_cell.length_c   1.000
_cell.angle_alpha   90.00
_cell.angle_beta   90.00
_cell.angle_gamma   90.00
#
_symmetry.space_group_name_H-M   'P 1'
#
loop_
_entity.id
_entity.type
_entity.pdbx_description
1 polymer ?
#
loop_
_entity_poly.entity_id
_entity_poly.type
_entity_poly.pdbx_seq_one_letter_code
_entity_poly.pdbx_strand_id
1 'polypeptide(L)'
;MDDDKGVKKPLLLSSLSTMKKKLLPPPFLAEVRLFSLLLALIFACGYGGLAAYNLHRVDQPCPCQCYELEGKDAVAAAVALGRGIVWCSAPQAAAAAPALLLLLQARGGRGLGIRLRALALVALAAAAANHVMYFKILGILRASNPGQLSLAEPVAVLFAAALDMLGFVAFLPGGDE
;
A
#
# COMPACT_ATOMS: atom_id res chain seq x y z
N MET A 1 74.66 18.42 28.70
CA MET A 1 73.79 18.36 29.89
C MET A 1 73.07 19.68 29.95
N ASP A 2 71.81 19.81 29.58
CA ASP A 2 70.78 18.78 29.39
C ASP A 2 69.80 19.18 28.28
N ASP A 3 69.40 18.15 27.53
CA ASP A 3 68.29 18.12 26.60
C ASP A 3 66.97 18.44 27.30
N ASP A 4 66.17 19.36 26.77
CA ASP A 4 64.74 19.45 27.10
C ASP A 4 63.90 19.02 25.89
N LYS A 5 63.40 17.78 25.98
CA LYS A 5 62.54 17.11 25.00
C LYS A 5 61.12 16.99 25.55
N GLY A 6 60.17 17.47 24.76
CA GLY A 6 58.75 17.04 24.80
C GLY A 6 57.96 17.64 25.96
N VAL A 7 56.71 18.07 25.79
CA VAL A 7 55.60 17.21 25.33
C VAL A 7 54.59 18.07 24.56
N LYS A 8 54.42 17.78 23.28
CA LYS A 8 53.23 18.21 22.53
C LYS A 8 52.05 17.36 23.01
N LYS A 9 51.12 17.97 23.74
CA LYS A 9 49.83 17.36 24.09
C LYS A 9 49.07 17.01 22.80
N PRO A 10 48.62 15.77 22.59
CA PRO A 10 47.78 15.44 21.46
C PRO A 10 46.35 15.91 21.71
N LEU A 11 45.94 16.94 20.96
CA LEU A 11 44.55 17.33 20.70
C LEU A 11 43.82 16.21 19.93
N LEU A 12 43.54 15.07 20.56
CA LEU A 12 42.86 13.94 19.90
C LEU A 12 41.92 13.18 20.84
N LEU A 13 41.01 13.88 21.52
CA LEU A 13 39.98 13.21 22.35
C LEU A 13 38.56 13.78 22.19
N SER A 14 38.33 14.72 21.28
CA SER A 14 36.99 15.27 20.99
C SER A 14 36.32 14.68 19.72
N SER A 15 36.95 13.71 19.05
CA SER A 15 36.44 13.11 17.80
C SER A 15 36.00 11.65 17.94
N LEU A 16 35.66 11.20 19.16
CA LEU A 16 34.79 10.04 19.34
C LEU A 16 33.35 10.52 19.10
N SER A 17 33.03 10.87 17.86
CA SER A 17 32.27 9.96 17.00
C SER A 17 31.15 9.30 17.79
N THR A 18 30.11 10.09 18.05
CA THR A 18 28.73 9.60 18.11
C THR A 18 28.43 8.88 16.80
N MET A 19 28.97 7.67 16.63
CA MET A 19 28.41 6.69 15.72
C MET A 19 27.06 6.34 16.32
N LYS A 20 26.05 7.16 16.02
CA LYS A 20 24.66 6.72 16.01
C LYS A 20 24.67 5.48 15.12
N LYS A 21 24.76 4.30 15.74
CA LYS A 21 24.53 3.02 15.07
C LYS A 21 23.18 3.20 14.39
N LYS A 22 23.19 3.36 13.07
CA LYS A 22 21.96 3.34 12.28
C LYS A 22 21.39 1.95 12.50
N LEU A 23 20.47 1.85 13.46
CA LEU A 23 19.74 0.63 13.74
C LEU A 23 19.05 0.31 12.42
N LEU A 24 19.48 -0.77 11.75
CA LEU A 24 18.74 -1.27 10.62
C LEU A 24 17.30 -1.50 11.10
N PRO A 25 16.28 -1.10 10.32
CA PRO A 25 14.91 -1.44 10.67
C PRO A 25 14.83 -2.96 10.91
N PRO A 26 14.14 -3.40 11.96
CA PRO A 26 14.01 -4.82 12.24
C PRO A 26 13.53 -5.56 10.99
N PRO A 27 14.04 -6.77 10.72
CA PRO A 27 13.76 -7.52 9.49
C PRO A 27 12.26 -7.65 9.22
N PHE A 28 11.47 -7.79 10.28
CA PHE A 28 10.00 -7.79 10.24
C PHE A 28 9.39 -6.56 9.56
N LEU A 29 9.89 -5.34 9.79
CA LEU A 29 9.33 -4.14 9.15
C LEU A 29 9.65 -4.08 7.66
N ALA A 30 10.80 -4.61 7.24
CA ALA A 30 11.13 -4.70 5.82
C ALA A 30 10.20 -5.69 5.10
N GLU A 31 9.91 -6.83 5.73
CA GLU A 31 8.97 -7.83 5.24
C GLU A 31 7.55 -7.27 5.14
N VAL A 32 7.04 -6.61 6.19
CA VAL A 32 5.70 -5.99 6.18
C VAL A 32 5.60 -4.95 5.07
N ARG A 33 6.59 -4.07 4.91
CA ARG A 33 6.61 -3.06 3.84
C ARG A 33 6.57 -3.68 2.45
N LEU A 34 7.38 -4.71 2.23
CA LEU A 34 7.42 -5.43 0.95
C LEU A 34 6.07 -6.09 0.67
N PHE A 35 5.53 -6.79 1.67
CA PHE A 35 4.28 -7.51 1.56
C PHE A 35 3.09 -6.59 1.29
N SER A 36 2.95 -5.48 2.05
CA SER A 36 1.86 -4.52 1.83
C SER A 36 1.93 -3.86 0.44
N LEU A 37 3.14 -3.53 -0.05
CA LEU A 37 3.27 -2.96 -1.40
C LEU A 37 2.96 -3.97 -2.51
N LEU A 38 3.37 -5.24 -2.34
CA LEU A 38 3.00 -6.31 -3.27
C LEU A 38 1.48 -6.51 -3.29
N LEU A 39 0.86 -6.53 -2.11
CA LEU A 39 -0.57 -6.68 -1.96
C LEU A 39 -1.32 -5.52 -2.62
N ALA A 40 -0.89 -4.28 -2.37
CA ALA A 40 -1.44 -3.10 -3.03
C ALA A 40 -1.33 -3.18 -4.55
N LEU A 41 -0.21 -3.67 -5.11
CA LEU A 41 -0.09 -3.85 -6.55
C LEU A 41 -1.05 -4.93 -7.09
N ILE A 42 -1.14 -6.07 -6.39
CA ILE A 42 -2.05 -7.18 -6.76
C ILE A 42 -3.51 -6.69 -6.77
N PHE A 43 -3.94 -5.97 -5.73
CA PHE A 43 -5.30 -5.45 -5.67
C PHE A 43 -5.58 -4.36 -6.70
N ALA A 44 -4.60 -3.52 -7.04
CA ALA A 44 -4.77 -2.56 -8.14
C ALA A 44 -5.08 -3.28 -9.46
N CYS A 45 -4.30 -4.33 -9.78
CA CYS A 45 -4.52 -5.12 -10.98
C CYS A 45 -5.85 -5.90 -10.92
N GLY A 46 -6.12 -6.56 -9.80
CA GLY A 46 -7.32 -7.38 -9.61
C GLY A 46 -8.60 -6.56 -9.64
N TYR A 47 -8.70 -5.53 -8.79
CA TYR A 47 -9.88 -4.66 -8.74
C TYR A 47 -10.04 -3.83 -10.01
N GLY A 48 -8.96 -3.22 -10.51
CA GLY A 48 -9.02 -2.45 -11.75
C GLY A 48 -9.46 -3.29 -12.93
N GLY A 49 -8.89 -4.49 -13.08
CA GLY A 49 -9.25 -5.43 -14.14
C GLY A 49 -10.69 -5.92 -14.03
N LEU A 50 -11.11 -6.36 -12.83
CA LEU A 50 -12.47 -6.83 -12.59
C LEU A 50 -13.51 -5.72 -12.80
N ALA A 51 -13.25 -4.51 -12.30
CA ALA A 51 -14.14 -3.38 -12.48
C ALA A 51 -14.22 -2.95 -13.96
N ALA A 52 -13.09 -2.89 -14.67
CA ALA A 52 -13.09 -2.57 -16.10
C ALA A 52 -13.84 -3.62 -16.92
N TYR A 53 -13.64 -4.90 -16.61
CA TYR A 53 -14.36 -6.00 -17.22
C TYR A 53 -15.87 -5.88 -16.98
N ASN A 54 -16.31 -5.69 -15.74
CA ASN A 54 -17.73 -5.56 -15.41
C ASN A 54 -18.35 -4.31 -16.06
N LEU A 55 -17.65 -3.18 -16.07
CA LEU A 55 -18.11 -1.94 -16.73
C LEU A 55 -18.26 -2.10 -18.24
N HIS A 56 -17.37 -2.86 -18.89
CA HIS A 56 -17.48 -3.15 -20.31
C HIS A 56 -18.70 -4.03 -20.64
N ARG A 57 -19.19 -4.80 -19.68
CA ARG A 57 -20.28 -5.78 -19.87
C ARG A 57 -21.62 -5.35 -19.28
N VAL A 58 -21.75 -4.14 -18.74
CA VAL A 58 -23.02 -3.64 -18.18
C VAL A 58 -24.17 -3.78 -19.17
N ASP A 59 -23.91 -3.59 -20.46
CA ASP A 59 -24.91 -3.65 -21.53
C ASP A 59 -24.89 -4.98 -22.33
N GLN A 60 -24.08 -5.97 -21.93
CA GLN A 60 -23.94 -7.24 -22.64
C GLN A 60 -24.77 -8.35 -21.99
N PRO A 61 -25.30 -9.31 -22.79
CA PRO A 61 -25.93 -10.52 -22.23
C PRO A 61 -24.94 -11.27 -21.36
N CYS A 62 -25.34 -11.56 -20.12
CA CYS A 62 -24.46 -12.14 -19.12
C CYS A 62 -24.16 -13.62 -19.40
N PRO A 63 -22.90 -14.03 -19.60
CA PRO A 63 -22.59 -15.43 -19.90
C PRO A 63 -22.53 -16.32 -18.63
N CYS A 64 -22.26 -15.78 -17.44
CA CYS A 64 -22.17 -16.55 -16.19
C CYS A 64 -22.37 -15.64 -14.94
N GLN A 65 -23.11 -16.11 -13.93
CA GLN A 65 -23.26 -15.49 -12.58
C GLN A 65 -23.49 -13.96 -12.57
N CYS A 66 -24.62 -13.54 -13.13
CA CYS A 66 -25.08 -12.18 -12.91
C CYS A 66 -25.89 -12.08 -11.61
N TYR A 67 -25.60 -11.02 -10.87
CA TYR A 67 -26.42 -10.60 -9.75
C TYR A 67 -27.47 -9.63 -10.27
N GLU A 68 -28.73 -9.91 -9.97
CA GLU A 68 -29.79 -8.97 -10.24
C GLU A 68 -29.71 -7.85 -9.20
N LEU A 69 -29.67 -6.60 -9.66
CA LEU A 69 -29.67 -5.43 -8.79
C LEU A 69 -31.08 -4.85 -8.77
N GLU A 70 -31.72 -4.88 -7.61
CA GLU A 70 -33.03 -4.27 -7.43
C GLU A 70 -32.90 -2.74 -7.40
N GLY A 71 -33.53 -2.08 -8.38
CA GLY A 71 -33.64 -0.63 -8.44
C GLY A 71 -32.55 0.08 -9.23
N LYS A 72 -32.96 1.13 -9.96
CA LYS A 72 -32.07 1.95 -10.80
C LYS A 72 -30.96 2.63 -9.99
N ASP A 73 -31.24 3.00 -8.75
CA ASP A 73 -30.28 3.68 -7.87
C ASP A 73 -29.14 2.74 -7.45
N ALA A 74 -29.44 1.46 -7.19
CA ALA A 74 -28.44 0.44 -6.86
C ALA A 74 -27.48 0.18 -8.03
N VAL A 75 -28.02 0.10 -9.26
CA VAL A 75 -27.23 -0.04 -10.48
C VAL A 75 -26.33 1.18 -10.69
N ALA A 76 -26.89 2.38 -10.61
CA ALA A 76 -26.13 3.62 -10.79
C ALA A 76 -25.00 3.75 -9.75
N ALA A 77 -25.28 3.41 -8.49
CA ALA A 77 -24.28 3.40 -7.42
C ALA A 77 -23.17 2.37 -7.68
N ALA A 78 -23.51 1.14 -8.08
CA ALA A 78 -22.53 0.10 -8.39
C ALA A 78 -21.63 0.49 -9.58
N VAL A 79 -22.21 1.07 -10.64
CA VAL A 79 -21.46 1.59 -11.80
C VAL A 79 -20.53 2.73 -11.40
N ALA A 80 -21.01 3.67 -10.58
CA ALA A 80 -20.19 4.79 -10.10
C ALA A 80 -19.01 4.31 -9.26
N LEU A 81 -19.24 3.36 -8.35
CA LEU A 81 -18.20 2.72 -7.55
C LEU A 81 -17.20 1.95 -8.43
N GLY A 82 -17.67 1.19 -9.42
CA GLY A 82 -16.82 0.48 -10.37
C GLY A 82 -15.91 1.43 -11.15
N ARG A 83 -16.43 2.58 -11.61
CA ARG A 83 -15.62 3.62 -12.26
C ARG A 83 -14.59 4.18 -11.30
N GLY A 84 -14.99 4.46 -10.06
CA GLY A 84 -14.09 4.89 -9.00
C GLY A 84 -12.93 3.92 -8.79
N ILE A 85 -13.21 2.61 -8.76
CA ILE A 85 -12.18 1.56 -8.64
C ILE A 85 -11.19 1.61 -9.81
N VAL A 86 -11.67 1.71 -11.05
CA VAL A 86 -10.78 1.80 -12.23
C VAL A 86 -9.88 3.04 -12.12
N TRP A 87 -10.45 4.19 -11.76
CA TRP A 87 -9.70 5.43 -11.61
C TRP A 87 -8.69 5.42 -10.46
N CYS A 88 -8.97 4.72 -9.35
CA CYS A 88 -8.04 4.58 -8.23
C CYS A 88 -6.97 3.51 -8.47
N SER A 89 -7.27 2.47 -9.25
CA SER A 89 -6.35 1.35 -9.48
C SER A 89 -5.13 1.74 -10.32
N ALA A 90 -5.29 2.62 -11.32
CA ALA A 90 -4.17 3.12 -12.10
C ALA A 90 -3.11 3.87 -11.27
N PRO A 91 -3.45 4.92 -10.49
CA PRO A 91 -2.49 5.60 -9.63
C PRO A 91 -1.97 4.70 -8.49
N GLN A 92 -2.79 3.76 -7.98
CA GLN A 92 -2.32 2.76 -7.01
C GLN A 92 -1.17 1.93 -7.57
N ALA A 93 -1.34 1.35 -8.76
CA ALA A 93 -0.30 0.56 -9.42
C ALA A 93 0.92 1.42 -9.78
N ALA A 94 0.68 2.63 -10.31
CA ALA A 94 1.74 3.58 -10.67
C ALA A 94 2.57 4.05 -9.47
N ALA A 95 2.01 4.03 -8.26
CA ALA A 95 2.74 4.34 -7.03
C ALA A 95 3.39 3.09 -6.41
N ALA A 96 2.70 1.94 -6.40
CA ALA A 96 3.17 0.71 -5.79
C ALA A 96 4.40 0.13 -6.51
N ALA A 97 4.39 0.10 -7.85
CA ALA A 97 5.49 -0.45 -8.65
C ALA A 97 6.84 0.26 -8.43
N PRO A 98 6.94 1.60 -8.52
CA PRO A 98 8.19 2.29 -8.21
C PRO A 98 8.53 2.22 -6.71
N ALA A 99 7.54 2.23 -5.80
CA ALA A 99 7.81 2.02 -4.37
C ALA A 99 8.49 0.67 -4.12
N LEU A 100 8.01 -0.41 -4.73
CA LEU A 100 8.62 -1.75 -4.66
C LEU A 100 10.04 -1.74 -5.20
N LEU A 101 10.24 -1.16 -6.40
CA LEU A 101 11.56 -1.09 -7.01
C LEU A 101 12.55 -0.33 -6.12
N LEU A 102 12.13 0.82 -5.58
CA LEU A 102 12.94 1.62 -4.67
C LEU A 102 13.25 0.88 -3.37
N LEU A 103 12.28 0.13 -2.82
CA LEU A 103 12.47 -0.66 -1.60
C LEU A 103 13.53 -1.77 -1.82
N LEU A 104 13.47 -2.46 -2.96
CA LEU A 104 14.42 -3.53 -3.31
C LEU A 104 15.82 -3.00 -3.62
N GLN A 105 15.92 -1.79 -4.17
CA GLN A 105 17.18 -1.15 -4.54
C GLN A 105 17.79 -0.29 -3.43
N ALA A 106 17.11 -0.14 -2.29
CA ALA A 106 17.49 0.82 -1.27
C ALA A 106 18.85 0.52 -0.61
N ARG A 107 19.93 1.10 -1.15
CA ARG A 107 21.23 1.23 -0.48
C ARG A 107 21.36 2.62 0.15
N GLY A 108 20.73 2.81 1.31
CA GLY A 108 21.15 3.79 2.34
C GLY A 108 21.05 5.31 2.07
N GLY A 109 20.50 5.79 0.95
CA GLY A 109 20.37 7.23 0.66
C GLY A 109 19.15 7.90 1.31
N ARG A 110 19.35 9.00 2.07
CA ARG A 110 18.27 9.75 2.76
C ARG A 110 17.12 10.21 1.82
N GLY A 111 17.45 10.73 0.63
CA GLY A 111 16.44 11.20 -0.34
C GLY A 111 15.60 10.09 -0.96
N LEU A 112 16.13 8.88 -1.03
CA LEU A 112 15.43 7.69 -1.55
C LEU A 112 14.32 7.27 -0.58
N GLY A 113 14.57 7.40 0.73
CA GLY A 113 13.60 7.05 1.78
C GLY A 113 12.35 7.92 1.78
N ILE A 114 12.48 9.22 1.50
CA ILE A 114 11.32 10.14 1.45
C ILE A 114 10.43 9.80 0.25
N ARG A 115 11.02 9.63 -0.95
CA ARG A 115 10.26 9.26 -2.16
C ARG A 115 9.57 7.91 -2.01
N LEU A 116 10.27 6.91 -1.49
CA LEU A 116 9.72 5.60 -1.19
C LEU A 116 8.49 5.72 -0.26
N ARG A 117 8.62 6.46 0.86
CA ARG A 117 7.51 6.65 1.80
C ARG A 117 6.33 7.33 1.14
N ALA A 118 6.55 8.42 0.40
CA ALA A 118 5.47 9.13 -0.29
C ALA A 118 4.71 8.22 -1.26
N LEU A 119 5.43 7.48 -2.11
CA LEU A 119 4.83 6.55 -3.07
C LEU A 119 4.10 5.40 -2.35
N ALA A 120 4.68 4.84 -1.30
CA ALA A 120 4.05 3.78 -0.53
C ALA A 120 2.75 4.24 0.14
N LEU A 121 2.74 5.43 0.75
CA LEU A 121 1.55 6.00 1.37
C LEU A 121 0.46 6.29 0.35
N VAL A 122 0.81 6.80 -0.85
CA VAL A 122 -0.16 7.00 -1.94
C VAL A 122 -0.73 5.66 -2.41
N ALA A 123 0.11 4.65 -2.60
CA ALA A 123 -0.33 3.31 -3.00
C ALA A 123 -1.29 2.70 -1.97
N LEU A 124 -0.96 2.75 -0.69
CA LEU A 124 -1.79 2.21 0.38
C LEU A 124 -3.08 3.02 0.57
N ALA A 125 -3.05 4.34 0.36
CA ALA A 125 -4.26 5.18 0.43
C ALA A 125 -5.23 4.85 -0.69
N ALA A 126 -4.71 4.67 -1.91
CA ALA A 126 -5.52 4.24 -3.03
C ALA A 126 -6.06 2.82 -2.82
N ALA A 127 -5.27 1.91 -2.23
CA ALA A 127 -5.71 0.56 -1.86
C ALA A 127 -6.87 0.60 -0.84
N ALA A 128 -6.74 1.40 0.22
CA ALA A 128 -7.82 1.59 1.19
C ALA A 128 -9.10 2.13 0.54
N ALA A 129 -8.99 3.13 -0.33
CA ALA A 129 -10.13 3.67 -1.08
C ALA A 129 -10.78 2.59 -1.96
N ASN A 130 -9.97 1.78 -2.64
CA ASN A 130 -10.44 0.64 -3.43
C ASN A 130 -11.16 -0.41 -2.59
N HIS A 131 -10.63 -0.79 -1.42
CA HIS A 131 -11.31 -1.70 -0.50
C HIS A 131 -12.66 -1.15 -0.06
N VAL A 132 -12.74 0.13 0.31
CA VAL A 132 -14.02 0.76 0.70
C VAL A 132 -15.03 0.71 -0.45
N MET A 133 -14.62 1.08 -1.67
CA MET A 133 -15.51 1.01 -2.83
C MET A 133 -15.96 -0.43 -3.13
N TYR A 134 -15.03 -1.39 -3.02
CA TYR A 134 -15.32 -2.81 -3.21
C TYR A 134 -16.34 -3.33 -2.18
N PHE A 135 -16.14 -3.02 -0.90
CA PHE A 135 -17.09 -3.39 0.16
C PHE A 135 -18.46 -2.77 -0.05
N LYS A 136 -18.54 -1.53 -0.56
CA LYS A 136 -19.83 -0.92 -0.91
C LYS A 136 -20.52 -1.68 -2.04
N ILE A 137 -19.80 -2.10 -3.08
CA ILE A 137 -20.35 -2.95 -4.15
C ILE A 137 -20.87 -4.27 -3.56
N LEU A 138 -20.06 -4.95 -2.73
CA LEU A 138 -20.48 -6.19 -2.07
C LEU A 138 -21.71 -6.00 -1.17
N GLY A 139 -21.81 -4.86 -0.49
CA GLY A 139 -22.97 -4.50 0.32
C GLY A 139 -24.24 -4.35 -0.53
N ILE A 140 -24.14 -3.65 -1.66
CA ILE A 140 -25.24 -3.52 -2.63
C ILE A 140 -25.65 -4.91 -3.15
N LEU A 141 -24.68 -5.71 -3.59
CA LEU A 141 -24.96 -7.06 -4.12
C LEU A 141 -25.63 -7.97 -3.08
N ARG A 142 -25.20 -7.90 -1.82
CA ARG A 142 -25.80 -8.65 -0.70
C ARG A 142 -27.20 -8.19 -0.36
N ALA A 143 -27.46 -6.89 -0.41
CA ALA A 143 -28.79 -6.34 -0.18
C ALA A 143 -29.77 -6.83 -1.27
N SER A 144 -29.33 -6.85 -2.53
CA SER A 144 -30.15 -7.31 -3.66
C SER A 144 -30.26 -8.84 -3.75
N ASN A 145 -29.27 -9.60 -3.27
CA ASN A 145 -29.21 -11.06 -3.42
C ASN A 145 -28.84 -11.75 -2.09
N PRO A 146 -29.73 -11.71 -1.08
CA PRO A 146 -29.44 -12.30 0.22
C PRO A 146 -29.21 -13.81 0.09
N GLY A 147 -28.12 -14.30 0.67
CA GLY A 147 -27.79 -15.73 0.72
C GLY A 147 -27.02 -16.29 -0.49
N GLN A 148 -26.84 -15.53 -1.58
CA GLN A 148 -26.08 -16.00 -2.75
C GLN A 148 -24.58 -15.69 -2.69
N LEU A 149 -24.18 -14.72 -1.85
CA LEU A 149 -22.79 -14.26 -1.76
C LEU A 149 -22.05 -14.93 -0.61
N SER A 150 -20.92 -15.56 -0.94
CA SER A 150 -20.02 -16.13 0.05
C SER A 150 -19.48 -15.06 1.02
N LEU A 151 -19.28 -15.45 2.29
CA LEU A 151 -18.56 -14.62 3.27
C LEU A 151 -17.04 -14.68 3.10
N ALA A 152 -16.51 -15.69 2.39
CA ALA A 152 -15.08 -15.92 2.30
C ALA A 152 -14.33 -14.78 1.61
N GLU A 153 -14.89 -14.26 0.51
CA GLU A 153 -14.27 -13.17 -0.24
C GLU A 153 -14.20 -11.86 0.59
N PRO A 154 -15.30 -11.38 1.20
CA PRO A 154 -15.25 -10.15 1.98
C PRO A 154 -14.36 -10.26 3.23
N VAL A 155 -14.24 -11.46 3.81
CA VAL A 155 -13.29 -11.74 4.90
C VAL A 155 -11.84 -11.66 4.40
N ALA A 156 -11.54 -12.23 3.23
CA ALA A 156 -10.21 -12.14 2.64
C ALA A 156 -9.82 -10.69 2.32
N VAL A 157 -10.74 -9.90 1.78
CA VAL A 157 -10.53 -8.47 1.53
C VAL A 157 -10.33 -7.69 2.83
N LEU A 158 -11.06 -8.04 3.90
CA LEU A 158 -10.89 -7.38 5.21
C LEU A 158 -9.50 -7.65 5.79
N PHE A 159 -9.03 -8.89 5.67
CA PHE A 159 -7.68 -9.27 6.08
C PHE A 159 -6.61 -8.50 5.28
N ALA A 160 -6.81 -8.37 3.97
CA ALA A 160 -5.92 -7.54 3.13
C ALA A 160 -5.91 -6.07 3.55
N ALA A 161 -7.08 -5.48 3.81
CA ALA A 161 -7.18 -4.11 4.29
C ALA A 161 -6.44 -3.91 5.63
N ALA A 162 -6.50 -4.89 6.53
CA ALA A 162 -5.74 -4.85 7.78
C ALA A 162 -4.21 -4.88 7.55
N LEU A 163 -3.74 -5.65 6.57
CA LEU A 163 -2.33 -5.70 6.17
C LEU A 163 -1.85 -4.40 5.52
N ASP A 164 -2.71 -3.71 4.77
CA ASP A 164 -2.41 -2.39 4.24
C ASP A 164 -2.29 -1.35 5.35
N MET A 165 -3.13 -1.42 6.38
CA MET A 165 -3.01 -0.57 7.58
C MET A 165 -1.71 -0.84 8.35
N LEU A 166 -1.29 -2.10 8.46
CA LEU A 166 0.03 -2.43 9.00
C LEU A 166 1.16 -1.87 8.14
N GLY A 167 1.00 -1.91 6.82
CA GLY A 167 1.91 -1.26 5.87
C GLY A 167 2.00 0.24 6.10
N PHE A 168 0.86 0.92 6.28
CA PHE A 168 0.81 2.34 6.60
C PHE A 168 1.63 2.65 7.83
N VAL A 169 1.38 1.93 8.94
CA VAL A 169 2.14 2.09 10.18
C VAL A 169 3.63 1.81 9.96
N ALA A 170 3.98 0.79 9.18
CA ALA A 170 5.37 0.49 8.86
C ALA A 170 6.04 1.59 8.01
N PHE A 171 5.29 2.35 7.22
CA PHE A 171 5.79 3.47 6.39
C PHE A 171 5.67 4.84 7.05
N LEU A 172 4.96 4.97 8.18
CA LEU A 172 4.99 6.13 9.07
C LEU A 172 6.26 6.08 9.92
N PRO A 173 7.38 6.72 9.54
CA PRO A 173 8.53 6.81 10.42
C PRO A 173 8.16 7.50 11.74
N GLY A 174 8.50 6.85 12.86
CA GLY A 174 8.91 7.58 14.06
C GLY A 174 10.10 8.48 13.69
N GLY A 175 10.07 9.71 14.20
CA GLY A 175 10.87 10.84 13.74
C GLY A 175 12.36 10.57 13.56
N ASP A 176 12.97 11.33 12.65
CA ASP A 176 14.38 11.63 12.77
C ASP A 176 14.60 12.40 14.09
N GLU A 177 15.11 11.71 15.11
CA GLU A 177 16.07 12.28 16.07
C GLU A 177 17.49 11.81 15.73
#